data_AF-A0A5C3MJV4-F1
#
_entry.id   AF-A0A5C3MJV4-F1
#
_cell.length_a   1.000
_cell.length_b   1.000
_cell.length_c   1.000
_cell.angle_alpha   90.00
_cell.angle_beta   90.00
_cell.angle_gamma   90.00
#
_symmetry.space_group_name_H-M   'P 1'
#
loop_
_entity.id
_entity.type
_entity.pdbx_description
1 polymer ?
#
loop_
_entity_poly.entity_id
_entity_poly.type
_entity_poly.pdbx_seq_one_letter_code
_entity_poly.pdbx_strand_id
1 'polypeptide(L)'
;NICRHFPHIVNLACQAILGAITNMDYAVENAEHFDPTSRGCDLIATIHTIHASSLCHDQFSKIQRDLSTKKVWELLHDVSTQWSSTQLMIEQALQLQRPIEIFLSCVCEFHKYKISDAEWEILEAYKTILSVPHAFQQKLSAEKMPTLCEALPSFQRMILVWNQLKNDMPAYSDVIDAGIQKLEDYYD
;
A
#
# COMPACT_ATOMS: atom_id res chain seq x y z
N ASN A 1 3.97 -12.98 -27.47
CA ASN A 1 2.61 -13.28 -26.94
C ASN A 1 2.33 -12.25 -25.83
N ILE A 2 1.75 -11.11 -26.19
CA ILE A 2 1.84 -9.85 -25.42
C ILE A 2 0.85 -9.84 -24.22
N CYS A 3 -0.25 -10.60 -24.29
CA CYS A 3 -1.28 -10.61 -23.26
C CYS A 3 -0.87 -11.18 -21.88
N ARG A 4 0.25 -11.92 -21.78
CA ARG A 4 0.74 -12.47 -20.49
C ARG A 4 1.63 -11.50 -19.69
N HIS A 5 2.01 -10.36 -20.26
CA HIS A 5 2.97 -9.43 -19.62
C HIS A 5 2.29 -8.21 -18.98
N PHE A 6 0.99 -7.98 -19.21
CA PHE A 6 0.31 -6.78 -18.70
C PHE A 6 0.13 -6.74 -17.17
N PRO A 7 -0.33 -7.81 -16.50
CA PRO A 7 -0.34 -7.81 -15.03
C PRO A 7 1.07 -7.71 -14.44
N HIS A 8 2.07 -8.24 -15.17
CA HIS A 8 3.46 -8.23 -14.75
C HIS A 8 4.06 -6.82 -14.80
N ILE A 9 3.82 -6.03 -15.85
CA ILE A 9 4.37 -4.67 -15.95
C ILE A 9 3.72 -3.71 -14.95
N VAL A 10 2.41 -3.83 -14.72
CA VAL A 10 1.75 -3.05 -13.65
C VAL A 10 2.31 -3.44 -12.30
N ASN A 11 2.56 -4.74 -12.07
CA ASN A 11 3.22 -5.19 -10.85
C ASN A 11 4.62 -4.58 -10.68
N LEU A 12 5.43 -4.49 -11.74
CA LEU A 12 6.74 -3.84 -11.71
C LEU A 12 6.64 -2.33 -11.41
N ALA A 13 5.67 -1.63 -12.02
CA ALA A 13 5.43 -0.22 -11.74
C ALA A 13 5.00 0.02 -10.28
N CYS A 14 4.11 -0.82 -9.76
CA CYS A 14 3.73 -0.76 -8.36
C CYS A 14 4.88 -1.13 -7.42
N GLN A 15 5.74 -2.09 -7.78
CA GLN A 15 6.95 -2.41 -7.01
C GLN A 15 7.94 -1.24 -7.00
N ALA A 16 8.06 -0.49 -8.10
CA ALA A 16 8.88 0.72 -8.12
C ALA A 16 8.31 1.83 -7.24
N ILE A 17 6.98 2.04 -7.26
CA ILE A 17 6.30 2.94 -6.31
C ILE A 17 6.54 2.48 -4.88
N LEU A 18 6.35 1.19 -4.60
CA LEU A 18 6.56 0.63 -3.28
C LEU A 18 8.01 0.81 -2.83
N GLY A 19 8.99 0.54 -3.68
CA GLY A 19 10.41 0.78 -3.38
C GLY A 19 10.78 2.26 -3.25
N ALA A 20 9.99 3.18 -3.80
CA ALA A 20 10.16 4.61 -3.62
C ALA A 20 9.55 5.11 -2.29
N ILE A 21 8.50 4.44 -1.78
CA ILE A 21 7.82 4.82 -0.52
C ILE A 21 8.28 4.00 0.70
N THR A 22 8.82 2.79 0.49
CA THR A 22 9.41 1.95 1.52
C THR A 22 10.90 1.81 1.28
N ASN A 23 11.68 1.81 2.36
CA ASN A 23 13.10 1.50 2.28
C ASN A 23 13.23 -0.03 2.12
N MET A 24 12.98 -0.55 0.91
CA MET A 24 12.74 -1.96 0.60
C MET A 24 13.94 -2.92 0.79
N ASP A 25 15.03 -2.50 1.42
CA ASP A 25 16.16 -3.39 1.76
C ASP A 25 15.72 -4.57 2.68
N TYR A 26 14.57 -4.45 3.37
CA TYR A 26 14.05 -5.46 4.31
C TYR A 26 12.99 -6.41 3.73
N ALA A 27 12.55 -6.22 2.49
CA ALA A 27 11.49 -7.05 1.87
C ALA A 27 12.05 -8.27 1.09
N VAL A 28 13.35 -8.53 1.18
CA VAL A 28 14.00 -9.69 0.55
C VAL A 28 13.80 -10.91 1.44
N GLU A 29 13.46 -12.07 0.86
CA GLU A 29 13.25 -13.36 1.56
C GLU A 29 14.40 -13.81 2.49
N ASN A 30 15.55 -13.13 2.44
CA ASN A 30 16.74 -13.38 3.26
C ASN A 30 17.20 -12.18 4.10
N ALA A 31 16.34 -11.18 4.34
CA ALA A 31 16.70 -10.04 5.18
C ALA A 31 17.01 -10.50 6.62
N GLU A 32 18.10 -9.96 7.19
CA GLU A 32 18.42 -10.14 8.60
C GLU A 32 17.24 -9.72 9.48
N HIS A 33 17.09 -10.34 10.66
CA HIS A 33 16.00 -10.06 11.59
C HIS A 33 15.76 -8.55 11.70
N PHE A 34 14.55 -8.13 11.31
CA PHE A 34 14.09 -6.75 11.39
C PHE A 34 14.40 -6.17 12.78
N ASP A 35 15.29 -5.17 12.82
CA ASP A 35 15.58 -4.41 14.03
C ASP A 35 14.65 -3.18 14.10
N PRO A 36 13.60 -3.23 14.94
CA PRO A 36 12.63 -2.14 15.08
C PRO A 36 13.20 -0.91 15.82
N THR A 37 14.52 -0.79 15.96
CA THR A 37 15.20 0.36 16.56
C THR A 37 15.94 1.25 15.56
N SER A 38 16.06 0.81 14.29
CA SER A 38 16.64 1.61 13.21
C SER A 38 15.72 2.80 12.91
N ARG A 39 16.23 4.00 13.19
CA ARG A 39 15.49 5.26 13.19
C ARG A 39 15.32 5.77 11.75
N GLY A 40 14.28 5.26 11.09
CA GLY A 40 13.74 5.73 9.83
C GLY A 40 12.38 5.07 9.64
N CYS A 41 11.32 5.66 10.20
CA CYS A 41 9.98 5.08 10.26
C CYS A 41 9.47 4.71 8.87
N ASP A 42 9.64 3.45 8.48
CA ASP A 42 8.83 2.89 7.43
C ASP A 42 7.40 2.77 8.01
N LEU A 43 6.54 3.71 7.62
CA LEU A 43 5.14 3.75 8.02
C LEU A 43 4.41 2.47 7.62
N ILE A 44 4.81 1.87 6.49
CA ILE A 44 4.26 0.60 6.01
C ILE A 44 4.76 -0.54 6.89
N ALA A 45 6.04 -0.56 7.28
CA ALA A 45 6.56 -1.55 8.24
C ALA A 45 5.92 -1.42 9.63
N THR A 46 5.61 -0.20 10.05
CA THR A 46 4.91 0.07 11.31
C THR A 46 3.49 -0.48 11.28
N ILE A 47 2.74 -0.22 10.21
CA ILE A 47 1.41 -0.81 10.00
C ILE A 47 1.50 -2.34 9.90
N HIS A 48 2.49 -2.89 9.21
CA HIS A 48 2.74 -4.33 9.17
C HIS A 48 2.98 -4.91 10.57
N THR A 49 3.80 -4.25 11.39
CA THR A 49 4.13 -4.72 12.74
C THR A 49 2.88 -4.71 13.63
N ILE A 50 2.05 -3.68 13.53
CA ILE A 50 0.78 -3.60 14.26
C ILE A 50 -0.19 -4.70 13.77
N HIS A 51 -0.26 -4.92 12.45
CA HIS A 51 -1.14 -5.89 11.81
C HIS A 51 -0.71 -7.35 12.07
N ALA A 52 0.59 -7.64 12.14
CA ALA A 52 1.12 -9.00 12.30
C ALA A 52 1.18 -9.47 13.77
N SER A 53 1.06 -8.56 14.73
CA SER A 53 1.14 -8.91 16.14
C SER A 53 -0.16 -9.55 16.62
N SER A 54 -0.12 -10.87 16.85
CA SER A 54 -1.25 -11.62 17.44
C SER A 54 -1.69 -11.07 18.81
N LEU A 55 -0.77 -10.45 19.56
CA LEU A 55 -1.04 -9.77 20.83
C LEU A 55 -1.96 -8.55 20.66
N CYS A 56 -1.92 -7.88 19.49
CA CYS A 56 -2.83 -6.78 19.16
C CYS A 56 -4.27 -7.28 19.00
N HIS A 57 -4.51 -8.49 18.49
CA HIS A 57 -5.85 -8.91 18.06
C HIS A 57 -6.88 -8.88 19.20
N ASP A 58 -6.53 -9.39 20.39
CA ASP A 58 -7.47 -9.48 21.51
C ASP A 58 -7.77 -8.11 22.13
N GLN A 59 -6.74 -7.28 22.32
CA GLN A 59 -6.89 -5.93 22.88
C GLN A 59 -7.57 -4.98 21.88
N PHE A 60 -7.23 -5.10 20.60
CA PHE A 60 -7.82 -4.31 19.54
C PHE A 60 -9.28 -4.68 19.29
N SER A 61 -9.61 -5.97 19.31
CA SER A 61 -11.01 -6.44 19.24
C SER A 61 -11.84 -5.88 20.40
N LYS A 62 -11.25 -5.70 21.59
CA LYS A 62 -11.91 -5.06 22.73
C LYS A 62 -12.15 -3.57 22.45
N ILE A 63 -11.14 -2.84 21.98
CA ILE A 63 -11.26 -1.42 21.62
C ILE A 63 -12.30 -1.22 20.50
N GLN A 64 -12.31 -2.06 19.47
CA GLN A 64 -13.29 -1.98 18.37
C GLN A 64 -14.73 -2.18 18.85
N ARG A 65 -14.94 -3.14 19.76
CA ARG A 65 -16.25 -3.39 20.40
C ARG A 65 -16.68 -2.19 21.24
N ASP A 66 -15.78 -1.64 22.04
CA ASP A 66 -16.06 -0.48 22.90
C ASP A 66 -16.38 0.78 22.06
N LEU A 67 -15.77 0.92 20.89
CA LEU A 67 -16.03 2.01 19.94
C LEU A 67 -17.24 1.76 19.02
N SER A 68 -17.94 0.62 19.14
CA SER A 68 -19.05 0.22 18.25
C SER A 68 -18.69 0.26 16.76
N THR A 69 -17.43 -0.04 16.44
CA THR A 69 -16.94 -0.02 15.06
C THR A 69 -17.54 -1.20 14.31
N LYS A 70 -18.30 -0.96 13.24
CA LYS A 70 -19.01 -2.02 12.49
C LYS A 70 -18.10 -3.00 11.74
N LYS A 71 -16.79 -2.72 11.63
CA LYS A 71 -15.84 -3.50 10.85
C LYS A 71 -14.83 -4.16 11.78
N VAL A 72 -14.82 -5.50 11.77
CA VAL A 72 -13.85 -6.34 12.48
C VAL A 72 -12.54 -6.34 11.67
N TRP A 73 -11.40 -6.32 12.35
CA TRP A 73 -10.10 -6.53 11.71
C TRP A 73 -10.02 -7.96 11.19
N GLU A 74 -10.42 -8.20 9.95
CA GLU A 74 -10.19 -9.47 9.27
C GLU A 74 -8.78 -9.46 8.71
N LEU A 75 -7.97 -10.44 9.15
CA LEU A 75 -6.60 -10.65 8.68
C LEU A 75 -6.62 -10.69 7.16
N LEU A 76 -6.00 -9.70 6.51
CA LEU A 76 -5.77 -9.80 5.07
C LEU A 76 -5.00 -11.09 4.84
N HIS A 77 -5.56 -11.97 4.02
CA HIS A 77 -4.96 -13.26 3.73
C HIS A 77 -3.58 -13.01 3.12
N ASP A 78 -2.59 -13.69 3.71
CA ASP A 78 -1.17 -13.56 3.44
C ASP A 78 -0.87 -13.79 1.95
N VAL A 79 -0.67 -12.69 1.23
CA VAL A 79 0.01 -12.65 -0.06
C VAL A 79 0.99 -11.48 0.02
N SER A 80 2.08 -11.74 0.73
CA SER A 80 3.21 -10.83 1.00
C SER A 80 3.94 -10.33 -0.25
N THR A 81 3.46 -10.64 -1.46
CA THR A 81 4.20 -10.44 -2.72
C THR A 81 3.51 -9.54 -3.74
N GLN A 82 2.35 -8.93 -3.44
CA GLN A 82 1.62 -8.09 -4.39
C GLN A 82 1.24 -6.71 -3.83
N TRP A 83 1.40 -5.67 -4.63
CA TRP A 83 1.03 -4.27 -4.30
C TRP A 83 -0.42 -4.06 -3.85
N SER A 84 -1.32 -4.98 -4.20
CA SER A 84 -2.72 -4.97 -3.76
C SER A 84 -2.85 -5.19 -2.26
N SER A 85 -1.97 -5.98 -1.64
CA SER A 85 -1.99 -6.21 -0.19
C SER A 85 -1.57 -4.96 0.58
N THR A 86 -0.49 -4.30 0.16
CA THR A 86 -0.04 -3.04 0.80
C THR A 86 -1.10 -1.95 0.73
N GLN A 87 -1.75 -1.77 -0.42
CA GLN A 87 -2.83 -0.81 -0.55
C GLN A 87 -4.02 -1.15 0.37
N LEU A 88 -4.44 -2.42 0.41
CA LEU A 88 -5.52 -2.87 1.29
C LEU A 88 -5.15 -2.67 2.77
N MET A 89 -3.90 -2.91 3.14
CA MET A 89 -3.39 -2.68 4.49
C MET A 89 -3.43 -1.19 4.87
N ILE A 90 -2.99 -0.30 3.98
CA ILE A 90 -3.08 1.15 4.19
C ILE A 90 -4.56 1.57 4.31
N GLU A 91 -5.42 1.08 3.43
CA GLU A 91 -6.84 1.40 3.47
C GLU A 91 -7.51 0.95 4.78
N GLN A 92 -7.18 -0.25 5.26
CA GLN A 92 -7.65 -0.75 6.56
C GLN A 92 -7.11 0.08 7.72
N ALA A 93 -5.81 0.42 7.70
CA ALA A 93 -5.20 1.25 8.73
C ALA A 93 -5.89 2.62 8.84
N LEU A 94 -6.18 3.26 7.70
CA LEU A 94 -6.90 4.54 7.66
C LEU A 94 -8.34 4.41 8.20
N GLN A 95 -9.05 3.33 7.87
CA GLN A 95 -10.39 3.08 8.43
C GLN A 95 -10.37 2.83 9.94
N LEU A 96 -9.23 2.35 10.45
CA LEU A 96 -9.02 1.99 11.84
C LEU A 96 -8.11 2.99 12.58
N GLN A 97 -7.88 4.18 12.01
CA GLN A 97 -6.99 5.19 12.56
C GLN A 97 -7.28 5.43 14.05
N ARG A 98 -8.54 5.71 14.39
CA ARG A 98 -8.92 6.02 15.77
C ARG A 98 -8.69 4.85 16.74
N PRO A 99 -9.16 3.62 16.46
CA PRO A 99 -8.76 2.44 17.23
C PRO A 99 -7.24 2.24 17.36
N ILE A 100 -6.46 2.47 16.29
CA ILE A 100 -5.00 2.34 16.28
C ILE A 100 -4.35 3.37 17.22
N GLU A 101 -4.74 4.64 17.13
CA GLU A 101 -4.23 5.70 18.03
C GLU A 101 -4.46 5.37 19.51
N ILE A 102 -5.66 4.87 19.84
CA ILE A 102 -6.01 4.46 21.21
C ILE A 102 -5.14 3.29 21.63
N PHE A 103 -5.02 2.27 20.80
CA PHE A 103 -4.19 1.10 21.06
C PHE A 103 -2.73 1.49 21.33
N LEU A 104 -2.12 2.27 20.43
CA LEU A 104 -0.74 2.74 20.54
C LEU A 104 -0.51 3.63 21.76
N SER A 105 -1.55 4.29 22.26
CA SER A 105 -1.51 5.10 23.48
C SER A 105 -1.73 4.29 24.75
N CYS A 106 -2.40 3.14 24.68
CA CYS A 106 -2.68 2.28 25.83
C CYS A 106 -1.58 1.23 26.08
N VAL A 107 -0.82 0.82 25.06
CA VAL A 107 0.21 -0.21 25.20
C VAL A 107 1.60 0.40 25.16
N CYS A 108 2.30 0.41 26.30
CA CYS A 108 3.63 1.03 26.47
C CYS A 108 4.65 0.56 25.42
N GLU A 109 4.63 -0.74 25.09
CA GLU A 109 5.55 -1.35 24.11
C GLU A 109 5.39 -0.78 22.69
N PHE A 110 4.21 -0.23 22.38
CA PHE A 110 3.90 0.31 21.06
C PHE A 110 3.93 1.84 20.98
N HIS A 111 4.29 2.55 22.06
CA HIS A 111 4.36 4.01 22.05
C HIS A 111 5.34 4.57 21.01
N LYS A 112 6.39 3.80 20.71
CA LYS A 112 7.39 4.15 19.68
C LYS A 112 6.84 4.08 18.24
N TYR A 113 5.68 3.45 18.05
CA TYR A 113 5.00 3.32 16.76
C TYR A 113 3.84 4.31 16.60
N LYS A 114 3.74 5.33 17.47
CA LYS A 114 2.72 6.37 17.34
C LYS A 114 2.86 7.07 15.99
N ILE A 115 1.77 7.05 15.24
CA ILE A 115 1.63 7.70 13.94
C ILE A 115 1.07 9.11 14.20
N SER A 116 1.78 10.11 13.74
CA SER A 116 1.38 11.52 13.78
C SER A 116 0.34 11.86 12.70
N ASP A 117 -0.36 12.97 12.84
CA ASP A 117 -1.35 13.43 11.85
C ASP A 117 -0.72 13.58 10.45
N ALA A 118 0.51 14.11 10.37
CA ALA A 118 1.24 14.23 9.13
C ALA A 118 1.59 12.87 8.50
N GLU A 119 1.89 11.86 9.32
CA GLU A 119 2.13 10.50 8.83
C GLU A 119 0.84 9.81 8.36
N TRP A 120 -0.31 10.12 8.96
CA TRP A 120 -1.61 9.70 8.44
C TRP A 120 -1.94 10.35 7.09
N GLU A 121 -1.64 11.64 6.91
CA GLU A 121 -1.77 12.32 5.62
C GLU A 121 -0.87 11.68 4.54
N ILE A 122 0.35 11.27 4.89
CA ILE A 122 1.23 10.51 4.00
C ILE A 122 0.59 9.17 3.58
N LEU A 123 -0.02 8.45 4.52
CA LEU A 123 -0.73 7.20 4.22
C LEU A 123 -1.94 7.41 3.31
N GLU A 124 -2.68 8.52 3.45
CA GLU A 124 -3.74 8.88 2.52
C GLU A 124 -3.22 9.16 1.10
N ALA A 125 -2.08 9.84 0.98
CA ALA A 125 -1.43 10.07 -0.30
C ALA A 125 -1.00 8.74 -0.95
N TYR A 126 -0.38 7.84 -0.19
CA TYR A 126 0.02 6.51 -0.68
C TYR A 126 -1.18 5.67 -1.12
N LYS A 127 -2.27 5.67 -0.33
CA LYS A 127 -3.54 5.04 -0.73
C LYS A 127 -4.02 5.59 -2.08
N THR A 128 -3.97 6.91 -2.26
CA THR A 128 -4.44 7.58 -3.48
C THR A 128 -3.61 7.16 -4.69
N ILE A 129 -2.27 7.17 -4.57
CA ILE A 129 -1.37 6.73 -5.64
C ILE A 129 -1.59 5.26 -6.00
N LEU A 130 -1.71 4.38 -5.01
CA LEU A 130 -1.91 2.93 -5.19
C LEU A 130 -3.34 2.56 -5.61
N SER A 131 -4.31 3.46 -5.49
CA SER A 131 -5.68 3.24 -5.97
C SER A 131 -5.78 3.14 -7.49
N VAL A 132 -4.85 3.79 -8.20
CA VAL A 132 -4.78 3.82 -9.66
C VAL A 132 -4.53 2.42 -10.24
N PRO A 133 -3.44 1.70 -9.88
CA PRO A 133 -3.24 0.32 -10.32
C PRO A 133 -4.34 -0.62 -9.81
N HIS A 134 -4.93 -0.36 -8.63
CA HIS A 134 -6.05 -1.16 -8.13
C HIS A 134 -7.27 -1.10 -9.03
N ALA A 135 -7.69 0.09 -9.41
CA ALA A 135 -8.82 0.29 -10.31
C ALA A 135 -8.56 -0.37 -11.67
N PHE A 136 -7.31 -0.31 -12.15
CA PHE A 136 -6.87 -1.00 -13.35
C PHE A 136 -6.99 -2.52 -13.21
N GLN A 137 -6.48 -3.11 -12.12
CA GLN A 137 -6.61 -4.55 -11.86
C GLN A 137 -8.06 -5.00 -11.77
N GLN A 138 -8.91 -4.28 -11.03
CA GLN A 138 -10.33 -4.62 -10.91
C GLN A 138 -11.03 -4.63 -12.28
N LYS A 139 -10.70 -3.66 -13.14
CA LYS A 139 -11.22 -3.59 -14.50
C LYS A 139 -10.77 -4.79 -15.34
N LEU A 140 -9.49 -5.15 -15.31
CA LEU A 140 -8.97 -6.31 -16.04
C LEU A 140 -9.51 -7.64 -15.51
N SER A 141 -9.68 -7.78 -14.20
CA SER A 141 -10.22 -9.00 -13.59
C SER A 141 -11.69 -9.24 -13.94
N ALA A 142 -12.45 -8.19 -14.27
CA ALA A 142 -13.83 -8.30 -14.72
C ALA A 142 -13.94 -8.76 -16.20
N GLU A 143 -12.88 -8.63 -16.99
CA GLU A 143 -12.85 -8.99 -18.41
C GLU A 143 -12.46 -10.46 -18.59
N LYS A 144 -13.37 -11.27 -19.18
CA LYS A 144 -13.16 -12.73 -19.39
C LYS A 144 -11.98 -13.05 -20.33
N MET A 145 -11.56 -12.10 -21.15
CA MET A 145 -10.38 -12.13 -22.00
C MET A 145 -9.94 -10.68 -22.22
N PRO A 146 -8.90 -10.16 -21.54
CA PRO A 146 -8.40 -8.84 -21.86
C PRO A 146 -7.79 -8.91 -23.27
N THR A 147 -8.49 -8.35 -24.25
CA THR A 147 -7.92 -8.24 -25.59
C THR A 147 -6.85 -7.16 -25.57
N LEU A 148 -5.79 -7.35 -26.37
CA LEU A 148 -4.67 -6.40 -26.49
C LEU A 148 -5.16 -4.95 -26.74
N CYS A 149 -6.27 -4.82 -27.47
CA CYS A 149 -6.91 -3.56 -27.81
C CYS A 149 -7.53 -2.82 -26.62
N GLU A 150 -7.84 -3.49 -25.50
CA GLU A 150 -8.46 -2.89 -24.30
C GLU A 150 -7.45 -2.59 -23.19
N ALA A 151 -6.34 -3.34 -23.16
CA ALA A 151 -5.25 -3.11 -22.21
C ALA A 151 -4.51 -1.80 -22.52
N LEU A 152 -4.17 -1.55 -23.79
CA LEU A 152 -3.37 -0.38 -24.20
C LEU A 152 -4.01 0.97 -23.82
N PRO A 153 -5.31 1.22 -24.08
CA PRO A 153 -5.96 2.45 -23.64
C PRO A 153 -6.04 2.56 -22.12
N SER A 154 -6.12 1.42 -21.43
CA SER A 154 -6.16 1.39 -19.96
C SER A 154 -4.80 1.76 -19.36
N PHE A 155 -3.67 1.41 -19.99
CA PHE A 155 -2.33 1.87 -19.60
C PHE A 155 -2.12 3.36 -19.81
N GLN A 156 -2.46 3.86 -21.01
CA GLN A 156 -2.38 5.29 -21.29
C GLN A 156 -3.22 6.09 -20.30
N ARG A 157 -4.40 5.57 -19.93
CA ARG A 157 -5.23 6.18 -18.89
C ARG A 157 -4.56 6.15 -17.52
N MET A 158 -3.86 5.08 -17.18
CA MET A 158 -3.11 4.98 -15.93
C MET A 158 -2.01 6.04 -15.84
N ILE A 159 -1.21 6.19 -16.90
CA ILE A 159 -0.16 7.23 -17.01
C ILE A 159 -0.77 8.63 -16.94
N LEU A 160 -1.90 8.87 -17.62
CA LEU A 160 -2.60 10.16 -17.56
C LEU A 160 -3.07 10.50 -16.15
N VAL A 161 -3.67 9.52 -15.44
CA VAL A 161 -4.13 9.73 -14.05
C VAL A 161 -2.94 9.97 -13.13
N TRP A 162 -1.85 9.22 -13.25
CA TRP A 162 -0.65 9.46 -12.46
C TRP A 162 -0.01 10.82 -12.75
N ASN A 163 0.05 11.25 -14.01
CA ASN A 163 0.51 12.60 -14.36
C ASN A 163 -0.38 13.70 -13.77
N GLN A 164 -1.71 13.48 -13.71
CA GLN A 164 -2.59 14.39 -13.01
C GLN A 164 -2.31 14.42 -11.50
N LEU A 165 -2.16 13.25 -10.87
CA LEU A 165 -1.82 13.15 -9.45
C LEU A 165 -0.47 13.81 -9.12
N LYS A 166 0.52 13.78 -10.03
CA LYS A 166 1.77 14.54 -9.85
C LYS A 166 1.54 16.05 -9.72
N ASN A 167 0.62 16.59 -10.51
CA ASN A 167 0.29 18.02 -10.45
C ASN A 167 -0.48 18.37 -9.17
N ASP A 168 -1.39 17.47 -8.75
CA ASP A 168 -2.21 17.66 -7.56
C ASP A 168 -1.41 17.45 -6.26
N MET A 169 -0.39 16.59 -6.29
CA MET A 169 0.43 16.17 -5.15
C MET A 169 1.92 16.27 -5.46
N PRO A 170 2.48 17.48 -5.65
CA PRO A 170 3.85 17.67 -6.10
C PRO A 170 4.91 17.12 -5.13
N ALA A 171 4.59 16.98 -3.85
CA ALA A 171 5.48 16.37 -2.86
C ALA A 171 5.75 14.88 -3.11
N TYR A 172 4.92 14.20 -3.92
CA TYR A 172 5.05 12.78 -4.25
C TYR A 172 5.37 12.57 -5.73
N SER A 173 5.84 13.60 -6.44
CA SER A 173 6.17 13.51 -7.86
C SER A 173 7.17 12.39 -8.14
N ASP A 174 8.22 12.30 -7.32
CA ASP A 174 9.32 11.34 -7.50
C ASP A 174 8.85 9.90 -7.32
N VAL A 175 7.92 9.68 -6.38
CA VAL A 175 7.27 8.38 -6.15
C VAL A 175 6.43 7.97 -7.35
N ILE A 176 5.62 8.91 -7.86
CA ILE A 176 4.75 8.64 -9.02
C ILE A 176 5.60 8.44 -10.28
N ASP A 177 6.69 9.18 -10.43
CA ASP A 177 7.63 9.07 -11.54
C ASP A 177 8.33 7.71 -11.58
N ALA A 178 8.70 7.15 -10.43
CA ALA A 178 9.22 5.79 -10.37
C ALA A 178 8.24 4.76 -10.97
N GLY A 179 6.93 4.96 -10.74
CA GLY A 179 5.88 4.14 -11.33
C GLY A 179 5.68 4.37 -12.83
N ILE A 180 5.62 5.64 -13.27
CA ILE A 180 5.45 6.01 -14.68
C ILE A 180 6.63 5.49 -15.52
N GLN A 181 7.87 5.71 -15.07
CA GLN A 181 9.08 5.26 -15.76
C GLN A 181 9.02 3.76 -16.06
N LYS A 182 8.54 2.94 -15.11
CA LYS A 182 8.39 1.51 -15.33
C LYS A 182 7.30 1.13 -16.32
N LEU A 183 6.25 1.92 -16.46
CA LEU A 183 5.27 1.71 -17.51
C LEU A 183 5.81 2.12 -18.88
N GLU A 184 6.61 3.19 -18.95
CA GLU A 184 7.21 3.69 -20.18
C GLU A 184 8.32 2.76 -20.70
N ASP A 185 9.14 2.17 -19.83
CA ASP A 185 10.15 1.14 -20.16
C ASP A 185 9.57 -0.08 -20.92
N TYR A 186 8.25 -0.28 -20.89
CA TYR A 186 7.56 -1.36 -21.62
C TYR A 186 7.17 -1.00 -23.05
N TYR A 187 7.09 0.30 -23.36
CA TYR A 187 6.73 0.81 -24.68
C TYR A 187 7.94 0.98 -25.61
N ASP A 188 9.15 1.11 -25.05
CA ASP A 188 10.42 1.19 -25.77
C ASP A 188 11.00 -0.20 -26.11
#